data_AF-A0A932S6H4-F1
#
_entry.id   AF-A0A932S6H4-F1
#
_cell.length_a   1.000
_cell.length_b   1.000
_cell.length_c   1.000
_cell.angle_alpha   90.00
_cell.angle_beta   90.00
_cell.angle_gamma   90.00
#
_symmetry.space_group_name_H-M   'P 1'
#
loop_
_entity.id
_entity.type
_entity.pdbx_description
1 polymer ?
#
loop_
_entity_poly.entity_id
_entity_poly.type
_entity_poly.pdbx_seq_one_letter_code
_entity_poly.pdbx_strand_id
1 'polypeptide(L)' 'MISILDLEELEVNIFRGHNPKDEQRLRTFGGQVAGQALVAAGRTVEGRVVHSLHAYFLRPGDVKAPIVYDVDRIGCRSV' A
#
# COMPACT_ATOMS: atom_id res chain seq x y z
N MET A 1 -13.75 -4.76 -6.47
CA MET A 1 -13.10 -3.49 -6.06
C MET A 1 -12.38 -3.64 -4.73
N ILE A 2 -13.01 -4.12 -3.65
CA ILE A 2 -12.38 -4.24 -2.31
C ILE A 2 -11.17 -5.19 -2.29
N SER A 3 -11.19 -6.26 -3.09
CA SER A 3 -10.13 -7.27 -3.14
C SER A 3 -8.74 -6.73 -3.52
N ILE A 4 -8.66 -5.55 -4.15
CA ILE A 4 -7.36 -4.94 -4.50
C ILE A 4 -6.60 -4.42 -3.28
N LEU A 5 -7.33 -4.17 -2.18
CA LEU A 5 -6.77 -3.71 -0.91
C LEU A 5 -6.36 -4.87 0.00
N ASP A 6 -6.66 -6.11 -0.39
CA ASP A 6 -6.18 -7.28 0.33
C ASP A 6 -4.77 -7.60 -0.12
N LEU A 7 -3.81 -7.20 0.71
CA LEU A 7 -2.38 -7.35 0.42
C LEU A 7 -1.88 -8.73 0.86
N GLU A 8 -0.99 -9.31 0.07
CA GLU A 8 -0.22 -10.48 0.47
C GLU A 8 0.90 -10.02 1.43
N GLU A 9 1.01 -10.65 2.60
CA GLU A 9 2.14 -10.41 3.52
C GLU A 9 3.32 -11.28 3.08
N LEU A 10 4.45 -10.65 2.75
CA LEU A 10 5.66 -11.35 2.33
C LEU A 10 6.60 -11.60 3.51
N GLU A 11 6.76 -10.58 4.36
CA GLU A 11 7.63 -10.59 5.53
C GLU A 11 7.12 -9.54 6.54
N VAL A 12 7.73 -9.48 7.73
CA VAL A 12 7.47 -8.44 8.73
C VAL A 12 7.59 -7.06 8.09
N ASN A 13 6.48 -6.33 8.07
CA ASN A 13 6.34 -5.00 7.47
C ASN A 13 6.50 -4.92 5.94
N ILE A 14 6.57 -6.05 5.24
CA ILE A 14 6.69 -6.10 3.77
C ILE A 14 5.43 -6.74 3.19
N PHE A 15 4.73 -6.00 2.33
CA PHE A 15 3.46 -6.41 1.73
C PHE A 15 3.50 -6.30 0.21
N ARG A 16 2.78 -7.18 -0.49
CA ARG A 16 2.59 -7.14 -1.94
C ARG A 16 1.16 -6.78 -2.28
N GLY A 17 1.00 -5.72 -3.08
CA GLY A 17 -0.24 -5.36 -3.74
C GLY A 17 -0.28 -5.82 -5.18
N HIS A 18 -1.49 -6.09 -5.66
CA HIS A 18 -1.76 -6.45 -7.05
C HIS A 18 -2.46 -5.31 -7.78
N ASN A 19 -2.39 -5.33 -9.12
CA ASN A 19 -3.19 -4.48 -10.00
C ASN A 19 -4.43 -5.26 -10.49
N PRO A 20 -5.51 -4.56 -10.88
CA PRO A 20 -6.66 -5.21 -11.50
C PRO A 20 -6.24 -5.97 -12.77
N LYS A 21 -6.75 -7.18 -12.97
CA LYS A 21 -6.38 -8.05 -14.12
C LYS A 21 -6.73 -7.44 -15.48
N ASP A 22 -7.77 -6.62 -15.52
CA ASP A 22 -8.28 -5.96 -16.75
C ASP A 22 -7.88 -4.48 -16.83
N GLU A 23 -6.81 -4.08 -16.14
CA GLU A 23 -6.34 -2.69 -16.14
C GLU A 23 -5.76 -2.32 -17.51
N GLN A 24 -6.53 -1.58 -18.31
CA GLN A 24 -6.15 -1.11 -19.65
C GLN A 24 -5.35 0.20 -19.62
N ARG A 25 -5.21 0.84 -18.45
CA ARG A 25 -4.43 2.07 -18.32
C ARG A 25 -2.94 1.79 -18.49
N LEU A 26 -2.23 2.76 -19.08
CA LEU A 26 -0.78 2.71 -19.27
C LEU A 26 0.02 2.87 -17.96
N ARG A 27 -0.63 3.29 -16.87
CA ARG A 27 0.01 3.64 -15.60
C ARG A 27 -0.88 3.24 -14.44
N THR A 28 -0.26 2.81 -13.35
CA THR A 28 -0.97 2.51 -12.10
C THR A 28 -1.74 3.74 -11.60
N PHE A 29 -2.97 3.53 -11.15
CA PHE A 29 -3.79 4.58 -10.57
C PHE A 29 -3.24 5.00 -9.20
N GLY A 30 -2.89 6.28 -9.03
CA GLY A 30 -2.28 6.77 -7.79
C GLY A 30 -3.13 6.53 -6.53
N GLY A 31 -4.46 6.58 -6.65
CA GLY A 31 -5.37 6.29 -5.55
C GLY A 31 -5.32 4.82 -5.09
N GLN A 32 -5.06 3.89 -6.02
CA GLN A 32 -4.84 2.47 -5.68
C GLN A 32 -3.54 2.33 -4.88
N VAL A 33 -2.45 2.93 -5.37
CA VAL A 33 -1.15 2.87 -4.71
C VAL A 33 -1.23 3.46 -3.29
N ALA A 34 -1.88 4.61 -3.15
CA ALA A 34 -2.09 5.26 -1.86
C ALA A 34 -2.98 4.44 -0.91
N GLY A 35 -4.08 3.86 -1.42
CA GLY A 35 -4.96 3.02 -0.62
C GLY A 35 -4.28 1.73 -0.14
N GLN A 36 -3.53 1.07 -1.01
CA GLN A 36 -2.74 -0.11 -0.66
C GLN A 36 -1.63 0.25 0.35
N ALA A 37 -0.92 1.37 0.17
CA ALA A 37 0.08 1.85 1.14
C ALA A 37 -0.55 2.11 2.52
N LEU A 38 -1.76 2.68 2.55
CA LEU A 38 -2.50 2.93 3.78
C LEU A 38 -2.87 1.63 4.51
N VAL A 39 -3.31 0.60 3.77
CA VAL A 39 -3.61 -0.71 4.33
C VAL A 39 -2.36 -1.40 4.87
N ALA A 40 -1.26 -1.37 4.11
CA ALA A 40 0.03 -1.91 4.55
C ALA A 40 0.47 -1.26 5.88
N ALA A 41 0.45 0.07 5.96
CA ALA A 41 0.79 0.80 7.17
C ALA A 41 -0.15 0.46 8.34
N GLY A 42 -1.46 0.40 8.08
CA GLY A 42 -2.47 0.08 9.09
C GLY A 42 -2.31 -1.32 9.69
N ARG A 43 -1.86 -2.31 8.90
CA ARG A 43 -1.59 -3.67 9.39
C ARG A 43 -0.42 -3.76 10.38
N THR A 44 0.46 -2.76 10.41
CA THR A 44 1.63 -2.73 11.32
C THR A 44 1.37 -2.05 12.67
N VAL A 45 0.15 -1.54 12.90
CA VAL A 45 -0.21 -0.79 14.12
C VAL A 45 -1.56 -1.26 14.65
N GLU A 46 -1.61 -1.71 15.90
CA GLU A 46 -2.84 -2.13 16.57
C GLU A 46 -3.54 -0.96 17.29
N GLY A 47 -4.87 -0.96 17.30
CA GLY A 47 -5.68 -0.01 18.08
C GLY A 47 -5.62 1.45 17.63
N ARG A 48 -5.15 1.72 16.41
CA ARG A 48 -5.02 3.08 15.86
C ARG A 48 -5.76 3.21 14.54
N VAL A 49 -6.44 4.34 14.36
CA VAL A 49 -7.12 4.69 13.12
C VAL A 49 -6.30 5.77 12.42
N VAL A 50 -6.11 5.61 11.12
CA VAL A 50 -5.39 6.60 10.32
C VAL A 50 -6.20 7.89 10.20
N HIS A 51 -5.54 9.03 10.41
CA HIS A 51 -6.18 10.35 10.38
C HIS A 51 -5.61 11.26 9.27
N SER A 52 -4.46 10.93 8.71
CA SER A 52 -3.85 11.65 7.59
C SER A 52 -2.93 10.75 6.79
N LEU A 53 -2.74 11.07 5.51
CA LEU A 53 -1.81 10.42 4.60
C LEU A 53 -1.15 11.49 3.74
N HIS A 54 0.18 11.46 3.66
CA HIS A 54 0.95 12.27 2.72
C HIS A 54 1.70 11.32 1.78
N ALA A 55 1.53 11.51 0.47
CA ALA A 55 2.11 10.64 -0.54
C ALA A 55 2.70 11.47 -1.68
N TYR A 56 3.88 11.06 -2.15
CA TYR A 56 4.54 11.63 -3.31
C TYR A 56 4.74 10.53 -4.36
N PHE A 57 4.30 10.80 -5.59
CA PHE A 57 4.43 9.87 -6.71
C PHE A 57 5.64 10.26 -7.56
N LEU A 58 6.76 9.57 -7.34
CA LEU A 58 8.04 9.91 -7.97
C LEU A 58 8.15 9.41 -9.41
N ARG A 59 7.51 8.27 -9.72
CA ARG A 59 7.58 7.61 -11.02
C ARG A 59 6.22 7.04 -11.41
N PRO A 60 5.92 6.95 -12.71
CA PRO A 60 4.74 6.21 -13.16
C PRO A 60 4.89 4.72 -12.81
N GLY A 61 3.85 4.12 -12.23
CA GLY A 61 3.82 2.69 -11.91
C GLY A 61 3.54 1.84 -13.15
N ASP A 62 4.15 0.66 -13.21
CA ASP A 62 3.86 -0.38 -14.20
C ASP A 62 2.64 -1.20 -13.75
N VAL A 63 1.60 -1.24 -14.57
CA VAL A 63 0.36 -1.98 -14.29
C VAL A 63 0.53 -3.49 -14.37
N LYS A 64 1.58 -3.98 -15.04
CA LYS A 64 1.84 -5.42 -15.20
C LYS A 64 2.70 -5.99 -14.06
N ALA A 65 3.40 -5.14 -13.33
CA ALA A 65 4.23 -5.54 -12.21
C ALA A 65 3.47 -5.41 -10.87
N PRO A 66 3.64 -6.35 -9.93
CA PRO A 66 3.13 -6.18 -8.57
C PRO A 66 3.85 -5.03 -7.86
N ILE A 67 3.22 -4.48 -6.83
CA ILE A 67 3.77 -3.37 -6.03
C ILE A 67 4.19 -3.93 -4.67
N VAL A 68 5.43 -3.67 -4.26
CA VAL A 68 5.91 -4.03 -2.92
C VAL A 68 5.87 -2.79 -2.03
N TYR A 69 5.28 -2.94 -0.86
CA TYR A 69 5.18 -1.93 0.18
C TYR A 69 6.09 -2.34 1.34
N ASP A 70 7.09 -1.52 1.61
CA ASP A 70 7.96 -1.62 2.78
C ASP A 70 7.52 -0.57 3.79
N VAL A 71 7.18 -1.00 5.00
CA VAL A 71 6.62 -0.16 6.05
C VAL A 71 7.64 0.07 7.15
N ASP A 72 8.16 1.29 7.23
CA ASP A 72 9.00 1.71 8.36
C ASP A 72 8.16 2.31 9.50
N ARG A 73 8.40 1.84 10.73
CA ARG A 73 7.69 2.27 11.94
C ARG A 73 8.46 3.38 12.65
N ILE A 74 8.33 4.60 12.14
CA ILE A 74 9.06 5.79 12.62
C ILE A 74 8.60 6.36 13.98
N GLY A 75 7.58 5.78 14.63
CA GLY A 75 7.07 6.28 15.90
C GLY A 75 6.12 5.34 16.62
N CYS A 76 6.66 4.55 17.55
CA CYS A 76 5.88 3.86 18.58
C CYS A 76 6.71 3.83 19.86
N ARG A 77 6.57 4.85 20.71
CA ARG A 77 6.99 4.73 22.11
C ARG A 77 5.88 3.97 22.83
N SER A 78 6.15 2.72 23.19
CA SER A 78 5.43 2.03 24.25
C SER A 78 5.60 2.88 25.52
N VAL A 79 4.52 3.49 25.99
CA VAL A 79 4.47 4.04 27.35
C VAL A 79 3.93 2.95 28.25
#